data_AF-A0A5E7G336-F1
#
_entry.id   AF-A0A5E7G336-F1
#
_cell.length_a   1.000
_cell.length_b   1.000
_cell.length_c   1.000
_cell.angle_alpha   90.00
_cell.angle_beta   90.00
_cell.angle_gamma   90.00
#
_symmetry.space_group_name_H-M   'P 1'
#
loop_
_entity.id
_entity.type
_entity.pdbx_description
1 polymer ?
#
loop_
_entity_poly.entity_id
_entity_poly.type
_entity_poly.pdbx_seq_one_letter_code
_entity_poly.pdbx_strand_id
1 'polypeptide(L)'
;MRNTSLANVIARHKWLLQVMGEELHISKDSLWAFRTIKSFCQLEIAGKFQTISLNTIKSICKQGLIPNVYAPAFSSQWEYFLDLYSKVQTLAQAKANAKASAILTISDEEKIKQAHLQAQLCTLAFYNLLNGMNIFLETQNDLSELSKARLQRQIDIATERFKFISSPSEAGAKEMSIVRAKK
;
A
#
# COMPACT_ATOMS: atom_id res chain seq x y z
N MET A 1 27.28 -41.24 -9.51
CA MET A 1 26.35 -40.30 -10.16
C MET A 1 25.99 -39.20 -9.17
N ARG A 2 26.40 -37.94 -9.40
CA ARG A 2 25.95 -36.82 -8.57
C ARG A 2 24.42 -36.76 -8.70
N ASN A 3 23.72 -36.80 -7.58
CA ASN A 3 22.26 -36.88 -7.54
C ASN A 3 21.67 -35.60 -8.18
N THR A 4 21.29 -35.68 -9.46
CA THR A 4 20.89 -34.53 -10.30
C THR A 4 19.70 -33.79 -9.70
N SER A 5 18.80 -34.52 -9.04
CA SER A 5 17.68 -33.98 -8.28
C SER A 5 18.12 -33.14 -7.07
N LEU A 6 19.12 -33.60 -6.31
CA LEU A 6 19.67 -32.84 -5.18
C LEU A 6 20.34 -31.55 -5.66
N ALA A 7 21.16 -31.63 -6.71
CA ALA A 7 21.79 -30.46 -7.31
C ALA A 7 20.75 -29.43 -7.79
N ASN A 8 19.65 -29.90 -8.38
CA ASN A 8 18.54 -29.06 -8.81
C ASN A 8 17.84 -28.36 -7.62
N VAL A 9 17.55 -29.08 -6.54
CA VAL A 9 16.96 -28.48 -5.32
C VAL A 9 17.89 -27.44 -4.70
N ILE A 10 19.19 -27.73 -4.61
CA ILE A 10 20.18 -26.79 -4.08
C ILE A 10 20.26 -25.54 -4.95
N ALA A 11 20.27 -25.70 -6.28
CA ALA A 11 20.29 -24.58 -7.21
C ALA A 11 19.04 -23.71 -7.09
N ARG A 12 17.85 -24.32 -6.93
CA ARG A 12 16.58 -23.61 -6.67
C ARG A 12 16.60 -22.85 -5.35
N HIS A 13 17.07 -23.49 -4.29
CA HIS A 13 17.20 -22.87 -2.98
C HIS A 13 18.13 -21.66 -3.03
N LYS A 14 19.32 -21.81 -3.65
CA LYS A 14 20.26 -20.70 -3.86
C LYS A 14 19.63 -19.59 -4.69
N TRP A 15 18.90 -19.93 -5.74
CA TRP A 15 18.23 -18.95 -6.58
C TRP A 15 17.16 -18.15 -5.80
N LEU A 16 16.37 -18.80 -4.95
CA LEU A 16 15.41 -18.10 -4.07
C LEU A 16 16.13 -17.12 -3.13
N LEU A 17 17.27 -17.51 -2.55
CA LEU A 17 18.09 -16.63 -1.72
C LEU A 17 18.63 -15.42 -2.52
N GLN A 18 19.11 -15.63 -3.74
CA GLN A 18 19.60 -14.54 -4.60
C GLN A 18 18.50 -13.55 -4.97
N VAL A 19 17.27 -14.03 -5.18
CA VAL A 19 16.12 -13.16 -5.44
C VAL A 19 15.72 -12.38 -4.19
N MET A 20 15.75 -13.03 -3.02
CA MET A 20 15.49 -12.37 -1.74
C MET A 20 16.52 -11.30 -1.39
N GLY A 21 17.80 -11.54 -1.70
CA GLY A 21 18.89 -10.58 -1.49
C GLY A 21 19.00 -9.50 -2.56
N GLU A 22 18.00 -9.39 -3.45
CA GLU A 22 17.95 -8.47 -4.60
C GLU A 22 19.10 -8.60 -5.62
N GLU A 23 20.01 -9.57 -5.46
CA GLU A 23 21.08 -9.89 -6.40
C GLU A 23 20.56 -10.36 -7.77
N LEU A 24 19.33 -10.88 -7.81
CA LEU A 24 18.71 -11.37 -9.03
C LEU A 24 17.28 -10.85 -9.20
N HIS A 25 17.04 -10.22 -10.35
CA HIS A 25 15.71 -9.77 -10.74
C HIS A 25 14.91 -10.90 -11.40
N ILE A 26 13.66 -11.08 -10.94
CA ILE A 26 12.71 -12.01 -11.55
C ILE A 26 12.26 -11.44 -12.91
N SER A 27 12.49 -12.19 -13.98
CA SER A 27 11.97 -11.84 -15.31
C SER A 27 10.44 -11.85 -15.33
N LYS A 28 9.82 -11.01 -16.15
CA LYS A 28 8.36 -10.96 -16.34
C LYS A 28 7.80 -12.33 -16.74
N ASP A 29 8.52 -13.03 -17.61
CA ASP A 29 8.13 -14.34 -18.13
C ASP A 29 8.22 -15.44 -17.09
N SER A 30 8.85 -15.18 -15.94
CA SER A 30 8.98 -16.13 -14.83
C SER A 30 7.98 -15.83 -13.69
N LEU A 31 7.22 -14.73 -13.76
CA LEU A 31 6.28 -14.35 -12.69
C LEU A 31 5.16 -15.37 -12.50
N TRP A 32 4.73 -16.07 -13.56
CA TRP A 32 3.71 -17.12 -13.46
C TRP A 32 4.13 -18.27 -12.53
N ALA A 33 5.44 -18.53 -12.43
CA ALA A 33 5.97 -19.59 -11.58
C ALA A 33 5.73 -19.32 -10.09
N PHE A 34 5.51 -18.06 -9.69
CA PHE A 34 5.22 -17.67 -8.31
C PHE A 34 3.73 -17.62 -7.99
N ARG A 35 2.86 -18.20 -8.83
CA ARG A 35 1.43 -18.35 -8.49
C ARG A 35 1.21 -19.45 -7.45
N THR A 36 1.88 -20.58 -7.61
CA THR A 36 1.80 -21.71 -6.69
C THR A 36 3.14 -22.43 -6.62
N ILE A 37 3.41 -23.14 -5.52
CA ILE A 37 4.62 -23.94 -5.40
C ILE A 37 4.72 -25.01 -6.51
N LYS A 38 3.58 -25.51 -7.00
CA LYS A 38 3.53 -26.44 -8.14
C LYS A 38 3.99 -25.76 -9.43
N SER A 39 3.55 -24.53 -9.69
CA SER A 39 4.01 -23.73 -10.82
C SER A 39 5.51 -23.45 -10.72
N PHE A 40 6.03 -23.18 -9.53
CA PHE A 40 7.46 -22.98 -9.32
C PHE A 40 8.28 -24.24 -9.63
N CYS A 41 7.77 -25.41 -9.29
CA CYS A 41 8.39 -26.69 -9.63
C CYS A 41 8.50 -26.91 -11.16
N GLN A 42 7.61 -26.29 -11.95
CA GLN A 42 7.63 -26.31 -13.42
C GLN A 42 8.55 -25.23 -14.03
N LEU A 43 9.07 -24.29 -13.23
CA LEU A 43 10.00 -23.29 -13.72
C LEU A 43 11.33 -23.95 -14.09
N GLU A 44 11.79 -23.71 -15.31
CA GLU A 44 13.13 -24.06 -15.77
C GLU A 44 13.89 -22.79 -16.10
N ILE A 45 15.16 -22.73 -15.67
CA ILE A 45 16.08 -21.66 -16.00
C ILE A 45 17.33 -22.29 -16.60
N ALA A 46 17.55 -22.06 -17.89
CA ALA A 46 18.68 -22.58 -18.63
C ALA A 46 20.00 -22.29 -17.90
N GLY A 47 20.84 -23.31 -17.73
CA GLY A 47 22.11 -23.22 -17.02
C GLY A 47 22.02 -23.10 -15.50
N LYS A 48 20.82 -23.04 -14.90
CA LYS A 48 20.64 -23.01 -13.44
C LYS A 48 19.94 -24.25 -12.88
N PHE A 49 18.72 -24.53 -13.32
CA PHE A 49 17.95 -25.68 -12.86
C PHE A 49 16.82 -26.04 -13.81
N GLN A 50 16.44 -27.31 -13.81
CA GLN A 50 15.38 -27.88 -14.65
C GLN A 50 14.08 -28.08 -13.86
N THR A 51 12.99 -28.41 -14.55
CA THR A 51 11.73 -28.84 -13.92
C THR A 51 11.96 -29.98 -12.92
N ILE A 52 11.19 -30.00 -11.83
CA ILE A 52 11.32 -31.03 -10.80
C ILE A 52 9.95 -31.35 -10.20
N SER A 53 9.75 -32.57 -9.68
CA SER A 53 8.52 -32.89 -8.97
C SER A 53 8.52 -32.28 -7.56
N LEU A 54 7.36 -31.81 -7.10
CA LEU A 54 7.19 -31.28 -5.74
C LEU A 54 7.57 -32.33 -4.67
N ASN A 55 7.24 -33.60 -4.92
CA ASN A 55 7.55 -34.70 -4.01
C ASN A 55 9.05 -34.92 -3.87
N THR A 56 9.81 -34.73 -4.95
CA THR A 56 11.27 -34.81 -4.93
C THR A 56 11.87 -33.70 -4.07
N ILE A 57 11.41 -32.45 -4.24
CA ILE A 57 11.85 -31.34 -3.37
C ILE A 57 11.53 -31.66 -1.91
N LYS A 58 10.28 -32.05 -1.63
CA LYS A 58 9.82 -32.35 -0.27
C LYS A 58 10.63 -33.47 0.37
N SER A 59 10.93 -34.55 -0.37
CA SER A 59 11.77 -35.65 0.13
C SER A 59 13.18 -35.17 0.48
N ILE A 60 13.82 -34.40 -0.40
CA ILE A 60 15.18 -33.88 -0.21
C ILE A 60 15.25 -32.94 0.99
N CYS A 61 14.29 -32.02 1.12
CA CYS A 61 14.24 -31.09 2.25
C CYS A 61 13.92 -31.80 3.57
N LYS A 62 13.04 -32.82 3.57
CA LYS A 62 12.75 -33.62 4.77
C LYS A 62 13.97 -34.42 5.26
N GLN A 63 14.81 -34.87 4.33
CA GLN A 63 16.06 -35.57 4.64
C GLN A 63 17.19 -34.62 5.06
N GLY A 64 16.97 -33.30 5.06
CA GLY A 64 17.97 -32.33 5.49
C GLY A 64 19.17 -32.20 4.54
N LEU A 65 19.02 -32.59 3.27
CA LEU A 65 20.16 -32.75 2.36
C LEU A 65 20.65 -31.44 1.73
N ILE A 66 19.97 -30.30 1.94
CA ILE A 66 20.45 -29.00 1.44
C ILE A 66 21.58 -28.52 2.35
N PRO A 67 22.81 -28.35 1.84
CA PRO A 67 23.94 -27.93 2.66
C PRO A 67 23.80 -26.46 3.08
N ASN A 68 24.40 -26.11 4.22
CA ASN A 68 24.50 -24.74 4.75
C ASN A 68 23.15 -24.05 5.02
N VAL A 69 22.07 -24.84 5.19
CA VAL A 69 20.80 -24.32 5.67
C VAL A 69 20.80 -24.37 7.19
N TYR A 70 21.11 -23.23 7.82
CA TYR A 70 20.94 -23.04 9.26
C TYR A 70 19.76 -22.10 9.51
N ALA A 71 18.64 -22.67 9.96
CA ALA A 71 17.39 -21.94 10.16
C ALA A 71 16.74 -22.43 11.47
N PRO A 72 17.23 -21.99 12.65
CA PRO A 72 16.83 -22.53 13.96
C PRO A 72 15.35 -22.25 14.30
N ALA A 73 14.72 -21.30 13.60
CA ALA A 73 13.30 -20.99 13.75
C ALA A 73 12.35 -21.99 13.05
N PHE A 74 12.87 -22.95 12.28
CA PHE A 74 12.06 -23.89 11.49
C PHE A 74 12.32 -25.33 11.91
N SER A 75 11.27 -26.17 11.90
CA SER A 75 11.39 -27.57 12.31
C SER A 75 12.02 -28.45 11.22
N SER A 76 12.02 -27.99 9.96
CA SER A 76 12.63 -28.70 8.84
C SER A 76 13.09 -27.75 7.72
N GLN A 77 14.03 -28.22 6.89
CA GLN A 77 14.42 -27.48 5.68
C GLN A 77 13.26 -27.32 4.69
N TRP A 78 12.21 -28.15 4.78
CA TRP A 78 11.03 -28.03 3.94
C TRP A 78 10.21 -26.80 4.31
N GLU A 79 10.01 -26.56 5.61
CA GLU A 79 9.32 -25.35 6.09
C GLU A 79 10.10 -24.10 5.74
N TYR A 80 11.42 -24.12 5.94
CA TYR A 80 12.28 -23.02 5.55
C TYR A 80 12.21 -22.74 4.03
N PHE A 81 12.20 -23.79 3.20
CA PHE A 81 12.06 -23.64 1.75
C PHE A 81 10.72 -23.01 1.35
N LEU A 82 9.62 -23.41 2.03
CA LEU A 82 8.30 -22.81 1.80
C LEU A 82 8.23 -21.35 2.23
N ASP A 83 8.87 -20.99 3.35
CA ASP A 83 8.98 -19.60 3.81
C ASP A 83 9.78 -18.73 2.82
N LEU A 84 10.91 -19.23 2.32
CA LEU A 84 11.66 -18.55 1.26
C LEU A 84 10.80 -18.35 0.00
N TYR A 85 10.08 -19.41 -0.42
CA TYR A 85 9.19 -19.31 -1.56
C TYR A 85 8.06 -18.29 -1.33
N SER A 86 7.43 -18.27 -0.16
CA SER A 86 6.31 -17.36 0.13
C SER A 86 6.76 -15.89 0.15
N LYS A 87 7.95 -15.61 0.68
CA LYS A 87 8.55 -14.27 0.65
C LYS A 87 8.85 -13.81 -0.77
N VAL A 88 9.49 -14.66 -1.59
CA VAL A 88 9.73 -14.35 -3.01
C VAL A 88 8.42 -14.19 -3.78
N GLN A 89 7.41 -15.02 -3.49
CA GLN A 89 6.08 -14.91 -4.09
C GLN A 89 5.44 -13.56 -3.77
N THR A 90 5.53 -13.10 -2.52
CA THR A 90 5.00 -11.79 -2.10
C THR A 90 5.71 -10.65 -2.85
N LEU A 91 7.04 -10.71 -2.97
CA LEU A 91 7.82 -9.74 -3.74
C LEU A 91 7.44 -9.75 -5.24
N ALA A 92 7.26 -10.94 -5.82
CA ALA A 92 6.86 -11.11 -7.21
C ALA A 92 5.46 -10.53 -7.47
N GLN A 93 4.52 -10.77 -6.56
CA GLN A 93 3.15 -10.24 -6.64
C GLN A 93 3.11 -8.72 -6.44
N ALA A 94 3.89 -8.17 -5.50
CA ALA A 94 4.01 -6.72 -5.34
C ALA A 94 4.52 -6.05 -6.62
N LYS A 95 5.50 -6.65 -7.31
CA LYS A 95 6.00 -6.17 -8.61
C LYS A 95 4.99 -6.29 -9.74
N ALA A 96 4.15 -7.33 -9.73
CA ALA A 96 3.07 -7.49 -10.69
C ALA A 96 1.96 -6.45 -10.45
N ASN A 97 1.60 -6.20 -9.19
CA ASN A 97 0.54 -5.28 -8.78
C ASN A 97 0.95 -3.80 -8.87
N ALA A 98 2.24 -3.48 -8.69
CA ALA A 98 2.77 -2.12 -8.91
C ALA A 98 2.53 -1.61 -10.34
N LYS A 99 2.39 -2.51 -11.33
CA LYS A 99 2.01 -2.13 -12.70
C LYS A 99 0.52 -1.94 -12.89
N ALA A 100 -0.30 -2.60 -12.08
CA ALA A 100 -1.74 -2.35 -12.07
C ALA A 100 -2.06 -1.01 -11.38
N SER A 101 -1.28 -0.61 -10.36
CA SER A 101 -1.44 0.70 -9.70
C SER A 101 -0.79 1.87 -10.45
N ALA A 102 0.24 1.63 -11.26
CA ALA A 102 0.86 2.69 -12.08
C ALA A 102 -0.06 3.29 -13.15
N ILE A 103 -1.19 2.63 -13.45
CA ILE A 103 -2.21 3.13 -14.40
C ILE A 103 -3.18 4.12 -13.71
N LEU A 104 -3.18 4.21 -12.36
CA LEU A 104 -4.07 5.09 -11.59
C LEU A 104 -3.34 5.88 -10.50
N THR A 105 -2.04 6.17 -10.68
CA THR A 105 -1.38 7.17 -9.84
C THR A 105 -1.88 8.56 -10.23
N ILE A 106 -2.93 9.01 -9.55
CA ILE A 106 -3.34 10.42 -9.49
C ILE A 106 -2.10 11.25 -9.18
N SER A 107 -1.76 12.23 -10.03
CA SER A 107 -0.58 13.08 -9.82
C SER A 107 -0.69 13.79 -8.47
N ASP A 108 0.44 14.17 -7.88
CA ASP A 108 0.40 14.88 -6.59
C ASP A 108 -0.35 16.22 -6.70
N GLU A 109 -0.31 16.88 -7.87
CA GLU A 109 -1.15 18.05 -8.17
C GLU A 109 -2.65 17.73 -8.10
N GLU A 110 -3.05 16.59 -8.63
CA GLU A 110 -4.45 16.18 -8.66
C GLU A 110 -4.92 15.70 -7.27
N LYS A 111 -4.03 15.13 -6.45
CA LYS A 111 -4.28 14.88 -5.02
C LYS A 111 -4.47 16.18 -4.25
N ILE A 112 -3.65 17.20 -4.52
CA ILE A 112 -3.77 18.53 -3.89
C ILE A 112 -5.10 19.18 -4.27
N LYS A 113 -5.50 19.12 -5.55
CA LYS A 113 -6.81 19.60 -6.01
C LYS A 113 -7.96 18.87 -5.31
N GLN A 114 -7.88 17.54 -5.21
CA GLN A 114 -8.90 16.74 -4.50
C GLN A 114 -8.96 17.09 -3.01
N ALA A 115 -7.81 17.29 -2.35
CA ALA A 115 -7.76 17.71 -0.97
C ALA A 115 -8.37 19.10 -0.76
N HIS A 116 -8.08 20.05 -1.65
CA HIS A 116 -8.71 21.38 -1.63
C HIS A 116 -10.21 21.33 -1.85
N LEU A 117 -10.66 20.54 -2.84
CA LEU A 117 -12.08 20.35 -3.11
C LEU A 117 -12.79 19.74 -1.90
N GLN A 118 -12.21 18.71 -1.28
CA GLN A 118 -12.77 18.11 -0.07
C GLN A 118 -12.80 19.08 1.11
N ALA A 119 -11.74 19.87 1.30
CA ALA A 119 -11.73 20.92 2.32
C ALA A 119 -12.86 21.93 2.09
N GLN A 120 -13.06 22.40 0.85
CA GLN A 120 -14.14 23.32 0.50
C GLN A 120 -15.53 22.71 0.74
N LEU A 121 -15.74 21.45 0.36
CA LEU A 121 -17.00 20.75 0.61
C LEU A 121 -17.29 20.60 2.11
N CYS A 122 -16.29 20.27 2.91
CA CYS A 122 -16.39 20.21 4.37
C CYS A 122 -16.73 21.58 4.97
N THR A 123 -16.07 22.64 4.50
CA THR A 123 -16.35 24.03 4.92
C THR A 123 -17.80 24.42 4.62
N LEU A 124 -18.30 24.10 3.42
CA LEU A 124 -19.69 24.40 3.03
C LEU A 124 -20.70 23.60 3.85
N ALA A 125 -20.45 22.30 4.06
CA ALA A 125 -21.31 21.44 4.87
C ALA A 125 -21.39 21.93 6.32
N PHE A 126 -20.25 22.33 6.90
CA PHE A 126 -20.20 22.89 8.24
C PHE A 126 -20.96 24.22 8.36
N TYR A 127 -20.80 25.11 7.38
CA TYR A 127 -21.55 26.36 7.33
C TYR A 127 -23.07 26.12 7.26
N ASN A 128 -23.51 25.21 6.40
CA ASN A 128 -24.93 24.86 6.29
C ASN A 128 -25.49 24.30 7.60
N LEU A 129 -24.72 23.48 8.31
CA LEU A 129 -25.10 22.94 9.61
C LEU A 129 -25.23 24.06 10.66
N LEU A 130 -24.26 24.97 10.73
CA LEU A 130 -24.34 26.12 11.63
C LEU A 130 -25.54 27.01 11.34
N ASN A 131 -25.78 27.30 10.05
CA ASN A 131 -26.93 28.10 9.64
C ASN A 131 -28.25 27.42 10.03
N GLY A 132 -28.35 26.10 9.81
CA GLY A 132 -29.50 25.32 10.24
C GLY A 132 -29.72 25.35 11.75
N MET A 133 -28.65 25.30 12.54
CA MET A 133 -28.74 25.42 14.01
C MET A 133 -29.19 26.82 14.46
N ASN A 134 -28.72 27.88 13.81
CA ASN A 134 -29.17 29.25 14.08
C ASN A 134 -30.67 29.42 13.77
N ILE A 135 -31.09 28.99 12.59
CA ILE A 135 -32.51 29.04 12.19
C ILE A 135 -33.36 28.21 13.17
N PHE A 136 -32.89 27.04 13.59
CA PHE A 136 -33.60 26.21 14.58
C PHE A 136 -33.75 26.95 15.91
N LEU A 137 -32.72 27.64 16.40
CA LEU A 137 -32.81 28.45 17.62
C LEU A 137 -33.78 29.62 17.51
N GLU A 138 -33.79 30.31 16.37
CA GLU A 138 -34.65 31.47 16.14
C GLU A 138 -36.13 31.09 15.96
N THR A 139 -36.40 29.88 15.46
CA THR A 139 -37.76 29.44 15.11
C THR A 139 -38.43 28.58 16.18
N GLN A 140 -37.67 27.97 17.08
CA GLN A 140 -38.21 27.07 18.11
C GLN A 140 -38.53 27.78 19.42
N ASN A 141 -39.82 27.98 19.68
CA ASN A 141 -40.32 28.62 20.88
C ASN A 141 -40.42 27.68 22.10
N ASP A 142 -40.43 26.36 21.89
CA ASP A 142 -40.66 25.36 22.95
C ASP A 142 -39.39 24.95 23.71
N LEU A 143 -38.23 25.50 23.35
CA LEU A 143 -36.98 25.25 24.06
C LEU A 143 -36.93 26.05 25.36
N SER A 144 -36.52 25.38 26.46
CA SER A 144 -36.20 26.07 27.70
C SER A 144 -35.05 27.07 27.50
N GLU A 145 -35.11 28.22 28.18
CA GLU A 145 -34.09 29.27 28.10
C GLU A 145 -32.67 28.77 28.38
N LEU A 146 -32.53 27.84 29.34
CA LEU A 146 -31.25 27.20 29.65
C LEU A 146 -30.71 26.33 28.49
N SER A 147 -31.61 25.69 27.73
CA SER A 147 -31.23 24.90 26.56
C SER A 147 -30.87 25.79 25.36
N LYS A 148 -31.62 26.90 25.16
CA LYS A 148 -31.29 27.91 24.16
C LYS A 148 -29.90 28.52 24.41
N ALA A 149 -29.63 28.94 25.65
CA ALA A 149 -28.34 29.53 26.02
C ALA A 149 -27.17 28.54 25.84
N ARG A 150 -27.36 27.25 26.16
CA ARG A 150 -26.36 26.20 25.93
C ARG A 150 -26.09 26.00 24.44
N LEU A 151 -27.13 25.94 23.63
CA LEU A 151 -27.02 25.73 22.19
C LEU A 151 -26.39 26.94 21.51
N GLN A 152 -26.79 28.16 21.86
CA GLN A 152 -26.18 29.40 21.38
C GLN A 152 -24.68 29.43 21.66
N ARG A 153 -24.27 29.11 22.90
CA ARG A 153 -22.85 29.03 23.26
C ARG A 153 -22.07 28.04 22.39
N GLN A 154 -22.66 26.90 22.02
CA GLN A 154 -22.01 25.94 21.13
C GLN A 154 -21.88 26.47 19.70
N ILE A 155 -22.91 27.18 19.21
CA ILE A 155 -22.85 27.85 17.91
C ILE A 155 -21.77 28.93 17.90
N ASP A 156 -21.67 29.74 18.94
CA ASP A 156 -20.65 30.79 19.04
C ASP A 156 -19.23 30.19 19.00
N ILE A 157 -18.97 29.14 19.79
CA ILE A 157 -17.69 28.42 19.79
C ILE A 157 -17.38 27.84 18.41
N ALA A 158 -18.37 27.20 17.78
CA ALA A 158 -18.21 26.59 16.47
C ALA A 158 -17.99 27.63 15.36
N THR A 159 -18.64 28.79 15.47
CA THR A 159 -18.48 29.93 14.55
C THR A 159 -17.08 30.53 14.64
N GLU A 160 -16.57 30.75 15.86
CA GLU A 160 -15.20 31.25 16.05
C GLU A 160 -14.15 30.27 15.51
N ARG A 161 -14.32 28.96 15.74
CA ARG A 161 -13.44 27.94 15.16
C ARG A 161 -13.48 27.94 13.64
N PHE A 162 -14.65 28.15 13.05
CA PHE A 162 -14.80 28.24 11.60
C PHE A 162 -14.09 29.45 11.01
N LYS A 163 -14.18 30.62 11.65
CA LYS A 163 -13.45 31.82 11.23
C LYS A 163 -11.94 31.59 11.21
N PHE A 164 -11.42 30.87 12.21
CA PHE A 164 -10.00 30.53 12.26
C PHE A 164 -9.58 29.57 11.13
N ILE A 165 -10.41 28.60 10.76
CA ILE A 165 -10.11 27.63 9.69
C ILE A 165 -10.25 28.25 8.29
N SER A 166 -11.17 29.22 8.15
CA SER A 166 -11.48 29.87 6.87
C SER A 166 -10.68 31.16 6.63
N SER A 167 -9.91 31.64 7.61
CA SER A 167 -9.03 32.78 7.40
C SER A 167 -7.88 32.39 6.47
N PRO A 168 -7.56 33.21 5.44
CA PRO A 168 -6.32 33.03 4.70
C PRO A 168 -5.18 33.22 5.68
N SER A 169 -4.39 32.17 5.92
CA SER A 169 -3.07 32.32 6.52
C SER A 169 -2.30 33.34 5.67
N GLU A 170 -1.77 34.40 6.29
CA GLU A 170 -0.91 35.41 5.63
C GLU A 170 0.35 34.79 4.99
N ALA A 171 0.61 33.49 5.20
CA ALA A 171 1.67 32.74 4.56
C ALA A 171 1.33 32.40 3.09
N GLY A 172 1.32 33.41 2.22
CA GLY A 172 1.27 33.18 0.78
C GLY A 172 0.68 34.29 -0.09
N ALA A 173 0.79 35.55 0.30
CA ALA A 173 0.56 36.66 -0.64
C ALA A 173 1.64 36.64 -1.74
N LYS A 174 1.48 35.77 -2.74
CA LYS A 174 2.14 35.94 -4.03
C LYS A 174 1.69 37.29 -4.56
N GLU A 175 2.63 38.23 -4.68
CA GLU A 175 2.44 39.48 -5.43
C GLU A 175 1.84 39.15 -6.79
N MET A 176 0.56 39.45 -6.98
CA MET A 176 -0.05 39.42 -8.30
C MET A 176 0.51 40.62 -9.07
N SER A 177 1.47 40.37 -9.95
CA SER A 177 1.93 41.38 -10.90
C SER A 177 0.87 41.57 -11.99
N ILE A 178 0.36 42.80 -12.11
CA ILE A 178 -0.58 43.19 -13.15
C ILE A 178 0.20 43.34 -14.45
N VAL A 179 0.05 42.39 -15.38
CA VAL A 179 0.57 42.52 -16.74
C VAL A 179 -0.38 43.43 -17.53
N ARG A 180 0.02 44.69 -17.75
CA ARG A 180 -0.67 45.58 -18.68
C ARG A 180 -0.39 45.14 -20.13
N ALA A 181 -1.44 44.78 -20.86
CA ALA A 181 -1.35 44.59 -22.31
C ALA A 181 -1.02 45.93 -22.98
N LYS A 182 0.08 45.98 -23.74
CA LYS A 182 0.40 47.12 -24.61
C LYS A 182 -0.58 47.12 -25.81
N LYS A 183 -1.18 48.28 -26.07
CA LYS A 183 -1.85 48.59 -27.33
C LYS A 183 -0.83 48.77 -28.44
#